data_AF-A0A350LVR3-F1
#
_entry.id   AF-A0A350LVR3-F1
#
_cell.length_a   1.000
_cell.length_b   1.000
_cell.length_c   1.000
_cell.angle_alpha   90.00
_cell.angle_beta   90.00
_cell.angle_gamma   90.00
#
_symmetry.space_group_name_H-M   'P 1'
#
loop_
_entity.id
_entity.type
_entity.pdbx_description
1 polymer ?
#
loop_
_entity_poly.entity_id
_entity_poly.type
_entity_poly.pdbx_seq_one_letter_code
_entity_poly.pdbx_strand_id
1 'polypeptide(L)'
;MTPDEIAALFTRADGEFLFARWGRPIVPVVFGVEDATLSVVKGAVEAVVAMAGHKMAETDPELGANLMLFFFCDWKELPEVPGLDRLIPDLGPLVARLEAA
;
A
#
# COMPACT_ATOMS: atom_id res chain seq x y z
N MET A 1 10.46 5.00 24.75
CA MET A 1 10.94 5.62 23.51
C MET A 1 10.74 7.11 23.59
N THR A 2 11.73 7.89 23.19
CA THR A 2 11.64 9.35 23.07
C THR A 2 11.06 9.74 21.71
N PRO A 3 10.56 10.98 21.53
CA PRO A 3 10.11 11.47 20.24
C PRO A 3 11.18 11.37 19.14
N ASP A 4 12.43 11.64 19.46
CA ASP A 4 13.55 11.60 18.51
C ASP A 4 13.85 10.16 18.06
N GLU A 5 13.76 9.19 18.98
CA GLU A 5 13.90 7.77 18.65
C GLU A 5 12.79 7.31 17.70
N ILE A 6 11.55 7.80 17.90
CA ILE A 6 10.44 7.50 16.99
C ILE A 6 10.66 8.16 15.63
N ALA A 7 11.03 9.45 15.59
CA ALA A 7 11.26 10.17 14.34
C ALA A 7 12.32 9.49 13.47
N ALA A 8 13.38 8.96 14.08
CA ALA A 8 14.43 8.21 13.37
C ALA A 8 13.90 6.95 12.66
N LEU A 9 12.87 6.29 13.19
CA LEU A 9 12.26 5.11 12.54
C LEU A 9 11.47 5.46 11.27
N PHE A 10 11.08 6.72 11.11
CA PHE A 10 10.28 7.20 9.97
C PHE A 10 11.08 8.01 8.96
N THR A 11 12.39 8.17 9.17
CA THR A 11 13.22 9.06 8.36
C THR A 11 14.40 8.29 7.78
N ARG A 12 14.70 8.52 6.49
CA ARG A 12 15.87 7.97 5.82
C ARG A 12 17.15 8.64 6.32
N ALA A 13 18.30 8.03 6.00
CA ALA A 13 19.61 8.58 6.34
C ALA A 13 19.89 9.97 5.73
N ASP A 14 19.19 10.32 4.64
CA ASP A 14 19.22 11.62 3.97
C ASP A 14 18.27 12.66 4.59
N GLY A 15 17.49 12.29 5.61
CA GLY A 15 16.52 13.17 6.28
C GLY A 15 15.12 13.16 5.66
N GLU A 16 14.88 12.40 4.59
CA GLU A 16 13.55 12.31 3.98
C GLU A 16 12.60 11.41 4.78
N PHE A 17 11.33 11.83 4.92
CA PHE A 17 10.29 11.00 5.54
C PHE A 17 9.98 9.79 4.64
N LEU A 18 10.05 8.59 5.20
CA LEU A 18 10.01 7.33 4.44
C LEU A 18 8.59 6.86 4.09
N PHE A 19 7.58 7.31 4.84
CA PHE A 19 6.24 6.73 4.79
C PHE A 19 5.22 7.63 4.07
N ALA A 20 4.10 7.04 3.65
CA ALA A 20 2.97 7.81 3.17
C ALA A 20 2.28 8.56 4.32
N ARG A 21 1.75 9.75 4.04
CA ARG A 21 0.91 10.52 4.98
C ARG A 21 -0.54 10.45 4.53
N TRP A 22 -1.39 9.89 5.37
CA TRP A 22 -2.80 9.69 5.07
C TRP A 22 -3.63 10.82 5.67
N GLY A 23 -4.22 11.66 4.81
CA GLY A 23 -5.16 12.70 5.20
C GLY A 23 -6.63 12.32 5.00
N ARG A 24 -6.90 11.21 4.28
CA ARG A 24 -8.23 10.72 3.91
C ARG A 24 -8.45 9.33 4.50
N PRO A 25 -9.70 8.89 4.71
CA PRO A 25 -9.98 7.52 5.14
C PRO A 25 -9.27 6.49 4.25
N ILE A 26 -8.81 5.40 4.83
CA ILE A 26 -8.18 4.31 4.08
C ILE A 26 -9.26 3.50 3.36
N VAL A 27 -9.06 3.27 2.06
CA VAL A 27 -9.97 2.50 1.21
C VAL A 27 -9.15 1.43 0.49
N PRO A 28 -9.08 0.20 1.04
CA PRO A 28 -8.29 -0.87 0.48
C PRO A 28 -9.01 -1.58 -0.68
N VAL A 29 -8.26 -1.84 -1.75
CA VAL A 29 -8.62 -2.78 -2.80
C VAL A 29 -7.56 -3.88 -2.85
N VAL A 30 -8.00 -5.14 -2.97
CA VAL A 30 -7.13 -6.32 -2.90
C VAL A 30 -7.29 -7.12 -4.19
N PHE A 31 -6.16 -7.47 -4.81
CA PHE A 31 -6.08 -8.25 -6.05
C PHE A 31 -5.35 -9.56 -5.83
N GLY A 32 -5.69 -10.58 -6.61
CA GLY A 32 -4.97 -11.86 -6.63
C GLY A 32 -5.23 -12.77 -5.43
N VAL A 33 -6.37 -12.59 -4.75
CA VAL A 33 -6.81 -13.45 -3.64
C VAL A 33 -8.19 -14.02 -3.90
N GLU A 34 -8.49 -15.16 -3.28
CA GLU A 34 -9.84 -15.71 -3.23
C GLU A 34 -10.76 -14.85 -2.33
N ASP A 35 -12.06 -14.90 -2.59
CA ASP A 35 -13.07 -14.15 -1.85
C ASP A 35 -13.01 -14.38 -0.33
N ALA A 36 -12.70 -15.60 0.10
CA ALA A 36 -12.55 -15.93 1.52
C ALA A 36 -11.42 -15.13 2.19
N THR A 37 -10.31 -14.93 1.48
CA THR A 37 -9.12 -14.20 1.96
C THR A 37 -9.35 -12.68 1.99
N LEU A 38 -10.24 -12.17 1.14
CA LEU A 38 -10.55 -10.73 1.09
C LEU A 38 -11.00 -10.19 2.46
N SER A 39 -11.85 -10.96 3.16
CA SER A 39 -12.37 -10.58 4.49
C SER A 39 -11.27 -10.46 5.54
N VAL A 40 -10.28 -11.37 5.49
CA VAL A 40 -9.14 -11.40 6.40
C VAL A 40 -8.25 -10.19 6.19
N VAL A 41 -7.92 -9.87 4.93
CA VAL A 41 -7.07 -8.71 4.60
C VAL A 41 -7.76 -7.40 5.00
N LYS A 42 -9.05 -7.25 4.70
CA LYS A 42 -9.83 -6.06 5.11
C LYS A 42 -9.87 -5.91 6.63
N GLY A 43 -10.12 -6.99 7.37
CA GLY A 43 -10.12 -6.97 8.83
C GLY A 43 -8.75 -6.62 9.44
N ALA A 44 -7.66 -7.09 8.83
CA ALA A 44 -6.30 -6.73 9.26
C ALA A 44 -6.03 -5.23 9.06
N VAL A 45 -6.43 -4.67 7.91
CA VAL A 45 -6.33 -3.22 7.65
C VAL A 45 -7.17 -2.45 8.66
N GLU A 46 -8.40 -2.87 8.92
CA GLU A 46 -9.30 -2.23 9.88
C GLU A 46 -8.71 -2.18 11.29
N ALA A 47 -8.15 -3.29 11.75
CA ALA A 47 -7.50 -3.36 13.06
C ALA A 47 -6.35 -2.36 13.19
N VAL A 48 -5.47 -2.28 12.19
CA VAL A 48 -4.32 -1.35 12.19
C VAL A 48 -4.79 0.10 12.12
N VAL A 49 -5.75 0.40 11.24
CA VAL A 49 -6.31 1.74 11.07
C VAL A 49 -6.99 2.22 12.34
N ALA A 50 -7.75 1.35 13.01
CA ALA A 50 -8.39 1.66 14.29
C ALA A 50 -7.36 1.90 15.40
N MET A 51 -6.31 1.07 15.51
CA MET A 51 -5.23 1.27 16.48
C MET A 51 -4.48 2.59 16.25
N ALA A 52 -4.35 3.03 14.99
CA ALA A 52 -3.73 4.31 14.65
C ALA A 52 -4.65 5.53 14.89
N GLY A 53 -5.88 5.33 15.38
CA GLY A 53 -6.86 6.41 15.54
C GLY A 53 -7.35 6.99 14.20
N HIS A 54 -7.23 6.21 13.12
CA HIS A 54 -7.66 6.60 11.79
C HIS A 54 -8.97 5.89 11.42
N LYS A 55 -9.41 5.98 10.16
CA LYS A 55 -10.73 5.51 9.71
C LYS A 55 -10.65 4.87 8.34
N MET A 56 -11.47 3.85 8.12
CA MET A 56 -11.74 3.30 6.80
C MET A 56 -12.98 3.93 6.19
N ALA A 57 -13.10 3.84 4.86
CA ALA A 57 -14.33 4.11 4.14
C ALA A 57 -14.52 3.05 3.04
N GLU A 58 -15.73 2.98 2.49
CA GLU A 58 -16.02 2.06 1.37
C GLU A 58 -15.45 2.56 0.04
N THR A 59 -15.45 3.88 -0.16
CA THR A 59 -15.02 4.51 -1.41
C THR A 59 -14.31 5.83 -1.14
N ASP A 60 -13.22 6.07 -1.86
CA ASP A 60 -12.53 7.35 -1.89
C ASP A 60 -13.15 8.26 -2.97
N PRO A 61 -13.62 9.48 -2.64
CA PRO A 61 -14.27 10.37 -3.61
C PRO A 61 -13.44 10.80 -4.84
N GLU A 62 -12.11 10.69 -4.81
CA GLU A 62 -11.26 11.15 -5.92
C GLU A 62 -10.62 9.96 -6.65
N LEU A 63 -10.21 8.94 -5.89
CA LEU A 63 -9.44 7.81 -6.41
C LEU A 63 -10.27 6.52 -6.51
N GLY A 64 -11.46 6.48 -5.91
CA GLY A 64 -12.25 5.26 -5.72
C GLY A 64 -11.65 4.36 -4.62
N ALA A 65 -10.37 4.04 -4.70
CA ALA A 65 -9.58 3.36 -3.68
C ALA A 65 -8.20 4.04 -3.56
N ASN A 66 -7.62 4.04 -2.36
CA ASN A 66 -6.36 4.73 -2.10
C ASN A 66 -5.26 3.82 -1.51
N LEU A 67 -5.59 2.57 -1.16
CA LEU A 67 -4.64 1.54 -0.77
C LEU A 67 -4.81 0.33 -1.69
N MET A 68 -3.84 0.08 -2.57
CA MET A 68 -3.85 -1.08 -3.47
C MET A 68 -2.95 -2.18 -2.94
N LEU A 69 -3.49 -3.39 -2.80
CA LEU A 69 -2.77 -4.58 -2.33
C LEU A 69 -2.83 -5.65 -3.42
N PHE A 70 -1.66 -6.09 -3.87
CA PHE A 70 -1.54 -7.09 -4.91
C PHE A 70 -0.87 -8.34 -4.33
N PHE A 71 -1.50 -9.50 -4.52
CA PHE A 71 -0.97 -10.80 -4.17
C PHE A 71 -0.67 -11.55 -5.47
N PHE A 72 0.58 -11.97 -5.64
CA PHE A 72 1.07 -12.68 -6.83
C PHE A 72 2.31 -13.48 -6.42
N CYS A 73 2.70 -14.45 -7.25
CA CYS A 73 3.82 -15.32 -6.96
C CYS A 73 5.14 -14.79 -7.52
N ASP A 74 5.05 -14.01 -8.61
CA ASP A 74 6.21 -13.53 -9.37
C ASP A 74 6.02 -12.06 -9.78
N TRP A 75 7.08 -11.25 -9.62
CA TRP A 75 7.07 -9.83 -9.96
C TRP A 75 6.73 -9.57 -11.43
N LYS A 76 7.05 -10.52 -12.33
CA LYS A 76 6.70 -10.43 -13.75
C LYS A 76 5.19 -10.39 -14.02
N GLU A 77 4.36 -10.78 -13.05
CA GLU A 77 2.91 -10.73 -13.18
C GLU A 77 2.37 -9.28 -13.11
N LEU A 78 3.09 -8.36 -12.44
CA LEU A 78 2.62 -6.97 -12.27
C LEU A 78 2.51 -6.20 -13.60
N PRO A 79 3.50 -6.19 -14.50
CA PRO A 79 3.39 -5.52 -15.80
C PRO A 79 2.29 -6.11 -16.71
N GLU A 80 1.87 -7.36 -16.46
CA GLU A 80 0.82 -8.01 -17.23
C GLU A 80 -0.58 -7.57 -16.80
N VAL A 81 -0.73 -6.92 -15.64
CA VAL A 81 -2.01 -6.41 -15.14
C VAL A 81 -2.50 -5.25 -16.04
N PRO A 82 -3.65 -5.40 -16.72
CA PRO A 82 -4.12 -4.39 -17.66
C PRO A 82 -4.29 -3.00 -17.03
N GLY A 83 -3.57 -2.01 -17.56
CA GLY A 83 -3.67 -0.61 -17.14
C GLY A 83 -2.93 -0.26 -15.85
N LEU A 84 -2.23 -1.20 -15.22
CA LEU A 84 -1.47 -0.93 -14.00
C LEU A 84 -0.28 0.01 -14.25
N ASP A 85 0.33 -0.10 -15.42
CA ASP A 85 1.38 0.79 -15.94
C ASP A 85 0.95 2.27 -16.00
N ARG A 86 -0.36 2.53 -16.12
CA ARG A 86 -0.93 3.89 -16.12
C ARG A 86 -1.15 4.44 -14.71
N LEU A 87 -1.26 3.56 -13.72
CA LEU A 87 -1.49 3.92 -12.32
C LEU A 87 -0.18 4.09 -11.56
N ILE A 88 0.84 3.31 -11.91
CA ILE A 88 2.15 3.31 -11.25
C ILE A 88 3.19 3.85 -12.23
N PRO A 89 3.64 5.10 -12.07
CA PRO A 89 4.76 5.63 -12.84
C PRO A 89 5.99 4.73 -12.67
N ASP A 90 6.71 4.52 -13.77
CA ASP A 90 7.94 3.73 -13.80
C ASP A 90 7.77 2.28 -13.30
N LEU A 91 6.59 1.68 -13.48
CA LEU A 91 6.32 0.29 -13.10
C LEU A 91 7.32 -0.71 -13.70
N GLY A 92 7.65 -0.58 -14.98
CA GLY A 92 8.61 -1.47 -15.65
C GLY A 92 10.01 -1.44 -15.00
N PRO A 93 10.65 -0.26 -14.91
CA PRO A 93 11.91 -0.11 -14.17
C PRO A 93 11.84 -0.60 -12.71
N LEU A 94 10.73 -0.37 -12.01
CA LEU A 94 10.52 -0.85 -10.65
C LEU A 94 10.54 -2.39 -10.58
N VAL A 95 9.79 -3.05 -11.47
CA VAL A 95 9.70 -4.52 -11.52
C VAL A 95 11.06 -5.14 -11.85
N ALA A 96 11.77 -4.62 -12.84
CA ALA A 96 13.12 -5.09 -13.18
C ALA A 96 14.09 -5.01 -11.99
N ARG A 97 13.97 -3.98 -11.14
CA ARG A 97 14.76 -3.86 -9.92
C ARG A 97 14.36 -4.89 -8.85
N LEU A 98 13.06 -5.19 -8.72
CA LEU A 98 12.55 -6.16 -7.75
C LEU A 98 12.89 -7.60 -8.14
N GLU A 99 12.92 -7.93 -9.44
CA GLU A 99 13.35 -9.25 -9.93
C GLU A 99 14.84 -9.51 -9.72
N ALA A 100 15.66 -8.46 -9.61
CA ALA A 100 17.10 -8.56 -9.40
C ALA A 100 17.52 -8.65 -7.92
N ALA A 101 16.59 -8.51 -6.98
CA ALA A 101 16.82 -8.48 -5.52
C ALA A 101 16.57 -9.84 -4.87
#